data_AF-A0A842UG31-F1
#
_entry.id   AF-A0A842UG31-F1
#
_cell.length_a   1.000
_cell.length_b   1.000
_cell.length_c   1.000
_cell.angle_alpha   90.00
_cell.angle_beta   90.00
_cell.angle_gamma   90.00
#
_symmetry.space_group_name_H-M   'P 1'
#
loop_
_entity.id
_entity.type
_entity.pdbx_description
1 polymer ?
#
loop_
_entity_poly.entity_id
_entity_poly.type
_entity_poly.pdbx_seq_one_letter_code
_entity_poly.pdbx_strand_id
1 'polypeptide(L)'
;MAQVYVCMIRTDIPDSVLQVLDLKPNESQRSFPYDPPGQTKYLRRADNDTVSTQTAGGVITTVAAYDGVAAYLIDNVEKGGLAAGTGALTASDANTIAAAILAAMDTPSALDLASVNALIAATAANSELTNAGGSASTGSLAALLQILAGGVYTVPAGATLESAGVMTAAATGSMNANKYRPTYDTGALQLSLNLPEGDLYQLSQANFTYASTAGAAVQVFSATGTLL
;
A
#
# COMPACT_ATOMS: atom_id res chain seq x y z
N MET A 1 -3.15 19.54 -6.38
CA MET A 1 -4.14 18.47 -6.60
C MET A 1 -3.84 17.36 -5.62
N ALA A 2 -4.85 16.79 -4.96
CA ALA A 2 -4.64 15.69 -4.02
C ALA A 2 -4.27 14.41 -4.79
N GLN A 3 -3.38 13.60 -4.24
CA GLN A 3 -3.07 12.29 -4.81
C GLN A 3 -4.21 11.31 -4.50
N VAL A 4 -4.47 10.41 -5.44
CA VAL A 4 -5.40 9.30 -5.31
C VAL A 4 -4.69 7.98 -5.61
N TYR A 5 -5.25 6.89 -5.10
CA TYR A 5 -4.65 5.57 -5.16
C TYR A 5 -5.63 4.61 -5.83
N VAL A 6 -5.30 4.18 -7.03
CA VAL A 6 -6.07 3.17 -7.77
C VAL A 6 -5.48 1.80 -7.43
N CYS A 7 -6.21 1.04 -6.63
CA CYS A 7 -5.80 -0.26 -6.14
C CYS A 7 -6.52 -1.37 -6.92
N MET A 8 -5.77 -2.36 -7.38
CA MET A 8 -6.32 -3.54 -8.04
C MET A 8 -6.68 -4.60 -7.01
N ILE A 9 -7.96 -5.00 -6.98
CA ILE A 9 -8.53 -5.86 -5.92
C ILE A 9 -8.80 -7.30 -6.35
N ARG A 10 -8.67 -7.62 -7.64
CA ARG A 10 -8.81 -8.99 -8.13
C ARG A 10 -7.47 -9.71 -8.28
N THR A 11 -7.41 -10.96 -7.83
CA THR A 11 -6.21 -11.82 -7.88
C THR A 11 -6.15 -12.69 -9.14
N ASP A 12 -7.28 -12.92 -9.81
CA ASP A 12 -7.37 -13.72 -11.01
C ASP A 12 -6.96 -12.96 -12.29
N ILE A 13 -6.88 -11.63 -12.19
CA ILE A 13 -6.43 -10.77 -13.28
C ILE A 13 -4.91 -10.58 -13.13
N PRO A 14 -4.09 -10.97 -14.12
CA PRO A 14 -2.65 -10.77 -14.05
C PRO A 14 -2.27 -9.29 -14.05
N ASP A 15 -1.10 -8.99 -13.50
CA ASP A 15 -0.49 -7.67 -13.60
C ASP A 15 -0.37 -7.21 -15.06
N SER A 16 -0.49 -5.91 -15.28
CA SER A 16 -0.38 -5.29 -16.61
C SER A 16 -1.46 -5.69 -17.62
N VAL A 17 -2.55 -6.32 -17.18
CA VAL A 17 -3.73 -6.59 -18.02
C VAL A 17 -4.71 -5.42 -18.01
N LEU A 18 -4.99 -4.87 -16.83
CA LEU A 18 -5.88 -3.71 -16.71
C LEU A 18 -5.11 -2.43 -16.99
N GLN A 19 -5.72 -1.56 -17.78
CA GLN A 19 -5.16 -0.27 -18.16
C GLN A 19 -6.20 0.82 -17.98
N VAL A 20 -5.76 1.99 -17.53
CA VAL A 20 -6.58 3.20 -17.46
C VAL A 20 -6.02 4.22 -18.45
N LEU A 21 -6.82 4.57 -19.46
CA LEU A 21 -6.43 5.36 -20.64
C LEU A 21 -7.12 6.71 -20.73
N ASP A 22 -8.21 6.90 -20.01
CA ASP A 22 -9.02 8.13 -20.03
C ASP A 22 -8.49 9.27 -19.11
N LEU A 23 -7.50 8.98 -18.25
CA LEU A 23 -6.91 9.99 -17.35
C LEU A 23 -6.10 11.06 -18.11
N LYS A 24 -6.14 12.30 -17.59
CA LYS A 24 -5.40 13.44 -18.14
C LYS A 24 -4.39 14.03 -17.13
N PRO A 25 -3.19 14.45 -17.55
CA PRO A 25 -2.66 14.38 -18.92
C PRO A 25 -2.50 12.93 -19.39
N ASN A 26 -2.79 12.65 -20.65
CA ASN A 26 -2.66 11.30 -21.20
C ASN A 26 -1.24 11.15 -21.75
N GLU A 27 -0.53 10.08 -21.36
CA GLU A 27 0.85 9.85 -21.79
C GLU A 27 0.98 9.74 -23.32
N SER A 28 -0.01 9.16 -24.02
CA SER A 28 0.06 8.99 -25.49
C SER A 28 -0.15 10.29 -26.27
N GLN A 29 -0.76 11.30 -25.65
CA GLN A 29 -1.03 12.61 -26.25
C GLN A 29 -0.05 13.68 -25.77
N ARG A 30 0.92 13.28 -24.94
CA ARG A 30 1.86 14.16 -24.28
C ARG A 30 2.97 14.60 -25.22
N SER A 31 3.31 15.89 -25.18
CA SER A 31 4.56 16.39 -25.73
C SER A 31 5.67 16.25 -24.69
N PHE A 32 6.57 15.28 -24.88
CA PHE A 32 7.65 14.94 -23.94
C PHE A 32 8.42 16.14 -23.34
N PRO A 33 8.82 17.18 -24.11
CA PRO A 33 9.60 18.29 -23.55
C PRO A 33 8.78 19.35 -22.81
N TYR A 34 7.46 19.43 -23.04
CA TYR A 34 6.64 20.54 -22.52
C TYR A 34 5.64 20.10 -21.46
N ASP A 35 5.19 18.85 -21.55
CA ASP A 35 4.12 18.37 -20.70
C ASP A 35 4.67 17.49 -19.57
N PRO A 36 4.09 17.58 -18.37
CA PRO A 36 4.41 16.67 -17.28
C PRO A 36 4.03 15.22 -17.66
N PRO A 37 4.60 14.21 -16.99
CA PRO A 37 4.21 12.81 -17.18
C PRO A 37 2.69 12.62 -17.09
N GLY A 38 2.15 11.80 -17.99
CA GLY A 38 0.74 11.47 -18.03
C GLY A 38 0.32 10.56 -16.87
N GLN A 39 -0.98 10.51 -16.62
CA GLN A 39 -1.59 9.71 -15.54
C GLN A 39 -2.04 8.31 -15.99
N THR A 40 -2.09 8.09 -17.31
CA THR A 40 -2.47 6.78 -17.87
C THR A 40 -1.42 5.74 -17.53
N LYS A 41 -1.87 4.55 -17.11
CA LYS A 41 -1.00 3.47 -16.64
C LYS A 41 -1.68 2.12 -16.68
N TYR A 42 -0.86 1.08 -16.69
CA TYR A 42 -1.29 -0.24 -16.30
C TYR A 42 -1.47 -0.31 -14.80
N LEU A 43 -2.47 -1.06 -14.37
CA LEU A 43 -2.66 -1.39 -12.96
C LEU A 43 -1.87 -2.65 -12.61
N ARG A 44 -1.39 -2.67 -11.38
CA ARG A 44 -0.66 -3.76 -10.76
C ARG A 44 -1.27 -3.98 -9.40
N ARG A 45 -1.39 -5.25 -8.99
CA ARG A 45 -1.75 -5.55 -7.61
C ARG A 45 -0.59 -5.20 -6.68
N ALA A 46 -0.90 -4.95 -5.42
CA ALA A 46 0.11 -4.84 -4.37
C ALA A 46 0.90 -6.15 -4.27
N ASP A 47 2.22 -6.06 -4.33
CA ASP A 47 3.09 -7.17 -3.95
C ASP A 47 3.04 -7.36 -2.42
N ASN A 48 3.18 -8.59 -1.95
CA ASN A 48 3.24 -8.89 -0.52
C ASN A 48 3.95 -10.22 -0.27
N ASP A 49 5.27 -10.15 -0.02
CA ASP A 49 6.04 -11.29 0.39
C ASP A 49 5.73 -11.69 1.83
N THR A 50 5.79 -12.99 2.11
CA THR A 50 5.77 -13.49 3.48
C THR A 50 7.13 -13.23 4.14
N VAL A 51 7.18 -12.26 5.06
CA VAL A 51 8.43 -11.90 5.75
C VAL A 51 8.84 -12.97 6.75
N SER A 52 10.16 -13.09 6.95
CA SER A 52 10.75 -13.94 7.99
C SER A 52 11.97 -13.26 8.61
N THR A 53 12.20 -13.51 9.88
CA THR A 53 13.25 -12.89 10.68
C THR A 53 14.06 -13.94 11.43
N GLN A 54 15.30 -13.60 11.75
CA GLN A 54 16.16 -14.35 12.65
C GLN A 54 16.58 -13.50 13.83
N THR A 55 16.81 -14.15 14.97
CA THR A 55 17.32 -13.49 16.19
C THR A 55 18.70 -14.03 16.52
N ALA A 56 19.68 -13.13 16.64
CA ALA A 56 21.03 -13.46 17.08
C ALA A 56 21.56 -12.39 18.03
N GLY A 57 22.03 -12.78 19.21
CA GLY A 57 22.59 -11.83 20.18
C GLY A 57 21.63 -10.74 20.66
N GLY A 58 20.32 -10.99 20.65
CA GLY A 58 19.30 -9.99 20.99
C GLY A 58 19.02 -8.96 19.90
N VAL A 59 19.48 -9.21 18.67
CA VAL A 59 19.19 -8.41 17.48
C VAL A 59 18.26 -9.21 16.56
N ILE A 60 17.19 -8.58 16.08
CA ILE A 60 16.26 -9.16 15.10
C ILE A 60 16.59 -8.61 13.72
N THR A 61 16.78 -9.49 12.75
CA THR A 61 17.09 -9.15 11.36
C THR A 61 16.24 -9.90 10.36
N THR A 62 16.03 -9.34 9.17
CA THR A 62 15.41 -10.05 8.04
C THR A 62 16.34 -11.13 7.49
N VAL A 63 15.80 -12.31 7.13
CA VAL A 63 16.62 -13.42 6.59
C VAL A 63 16.88 -13.31 5.08
N ALA A 64 16.10 -12.49 4.38
CA ALA A 64 16.19 -12.22 2.95
C ALA A 64 15.69 -10.80 2.66
N ALA A 65 15.77 -10.38 1.39
CA ALA A 65 15.07 -9.18 0.95
C ALA A 65 13.57 -9.51 0.78
N TYR A 66 12.71 -8.56 1.16
CA TYR A 66 11.26 -8.71 1.09
C TYR A 66 10.61 -7.46 0.52
N ASP A 67 9.57 -7.68 -0.30
CA ASP A 67 8.78 -6.63 -0.92
C ASP A 67 7.34 -6.59 -0.40
N GLY A 68 6.76 -5.39 -0.35
CA GLY A 68 5.32 -5.19 -0.21
C GLY A 68 4.84 -4.79 1.19
N VAL A 69 3.57 -5.11 1.48
CA VAL A 69 2.87 -4.61 2.67
C VAL A 69 3.48 -5.15 3.97
N ALA A 70 3.73 -6.45 4.07
CA ALA A 70 4.34 -7.05 5.25
C ALA A 70 5.77 -6.54 5.51
N ALA A 71 6.56 -6.35 4.44
CA ALA A 71 7.90 -5.76 4.51
C ALA A 71 7.84 -4.32 5.02
N TYR A 72 6.90 -3.52 4.54
CA TYR A 72 6.69 -2.16 5.03
C TYR A 72 6.28 -2.12 6.51
N LEU A 73 5.34 -2.97 6.92
CA LEU A 73 4.88 -3.01 8.31
C LEU A 73 5.97 -3.41 9.29
N ILE A 74 6.75 -4.46 8.99
CA ILE A 74 7.77 -4.95 9.92
C ILE A 74 8.93 -3.95 10.11
N ASP A 75 9.17 -3.10 9.12
CA ASP A 75 10.24 -2.10 9.13
C ASP A 75 9.78 -0.74 9.72
N ASN A 76 8.47 -0.48 9.79
CA ASN A 76 7.94 0.84 10.15
C ASN A 76 7.03 0.84 11.39
N VAL A 77 6.62 -0.31 11.94
CA VAL A 77 5.69 -0.38 13.07
C VAL A 77 6.36 -0.94 14.33
N GLU A 78 6.28 -0.18 15.41
CA GLU A 78 6.67 -0.61 16.75
C GLU A 78 5.55 -1.43 17.39
N LYS A 79 5.91 -2.57 18.00
CA LYS A 79 4.97 -3.43 18.71
C LYS A 79 4.75 -2.95 20.14
N GLY A 80 3.51 -2.64 20.51
CA GLY A 80 3.14 -2.25 21.87
C GLY A 80 3.47 -0.80 22.23
N GLY A 81 3.78 0.01 21.22
CA GLY A 81 4.39 1.34 21.30
C GLY A 81 3.54 2.54 21.68
N LEU A 82 2.38 2.45 22.34
CA LEU A 82 1.74 3.69 22.88
C LEU A 82 2.59 4.40 23.97
N ALA A 83 3.79 3.88 24.26
CA ALA A 83 4.96 4.61 24.75
C ALA A 83 6.23 4.05 24.08
N ALA A 84 7.11 4.92 23.54
CA ALA A 84 8.33 4.51 22.84
C ALA A 84 9.26 3.60 23.68
N GLY A 85 9.98 2.71 22.97
CA GLY A 85 11.04 1.87 23.55
C GLY A 85 10.65 0.41 23.66
N THR A 86 9.68 -0.04 22.88
CA THR A 86 9.28 -1.43 22.76
C THR A 86 9.86 -2.07 21.48
N GLY A 87 9.65 -3.37 21.34
CA GLY A 87 10.22 -4.16 20.23
C GLY A 87 9.57 -3.86 18.88
N ALA A 88 10.17 -4.37 17.81
CA ALA A 88 9.57 -4.33 16.48
C ALA A 88 8.40 -5.34 16.40
N LEU A 89 7.57 -5.25 15.35
CA LEU A 89 6.64 -6.33 15.02
C LEU A 89 7.41 -7.65 14.81
N THR A 90 6.83 -8.76 15.26
CA THR A 90 7.34 -10.07 14.84
C THR A 90 6.97 -10.33 13.39
N ALA A 91 7.70 -11.21 12.70
CA ALA A 91 7.36 -11.63 11.34
C ALA A 91 5.91 -12.16 11.24
N SER A 92 5.45 -12.91 12.24
CA SER A 92 4.07 -13.39 12.28
C SER A 92 3.07 -12.23 12.37
N ASP A 93 3.31 -11.26 13.24
CA ASP A 93 2.42 -10.10 13.40
C ASP A 93 2.32 -9.33 12.07
N ALA A 94 3.46 -9.03 11.44
CA ALA A 94 3.50 -8.28 10.18
C ALA A 94 2.75 -9.00 9.04
N ASN A 95 2.94 -10.31 8.89
CA ASN A 95 2.24 -11.11 7.88
C ASN A 95 0.72 -11.16 8.13
N THR A 96 0.29 -11.32 9.39
CA THR A 96 -1.14 -11.34 9.75
C THR A 96 -1.79 -9.98 9.50
N ILE A 97 -1.13 -8.89 9.89
CA ILE A 97 -1.64 -7.53 9.65
C ILE A 97 -1.71 -7.22 8.16
N ALA A 98 -0.68 -7.58 7.38
CA ALA A 98 -0.66 -7.38 5.94
C ALA A 98 -1.83 -8.09 5.25
N ALA A 99 -2.09 -9.35 5.61
CA ALA A 99 -3.22 -10.10 5.08
C ALA A 99 -4.56 -9.44 5.43
N ALA A 100 -4.71 -8.90 6.63
CA ALA A 100 -5.92 -8.18 7.04
C ALA A 100 -6.12 -6.87 6.27
N ILE A 101 -5.04 -6.11 6.00
CA ILE A 101 -5.11 -4.88 5.20
C ILE A 101 -5.45 -5.19 3.74
N LEU A 102 -4.85 -6.22 3.14
CA LEU A 102 -5.18 -6.65 1.78
C LEU A 102 -6.62 -7.14 1.67
N ALA A 103 -7.10 -7.90 2.66
CA ALA A 103 -8.51 -8.31 2.72
C ALA A 103 -9.45 -7.11 2.87
N ALA A 104 -9.09 -6.10 3.68
CA ALA A 104 -9.86 -4.87 3.80
C ALA A 104 -9.89 -4.08 2.48
N MET A 105 -8.75 -4.00 1.77
CA MET A 105 -8.64 -3.40 0.43
C MET A 105 -9.52 -4.11 -0.59
N ASP A 106 -9.68 -5.43 -0.50
CA ASP A 106 -10.50 -6.21 -1.44
C ASP A 106 -12.01 -5.99 -1.21
N THR A 107 -12.41 -5.36 -0.11
CA THR A 107 -13.80 -5.01 0.22
C THR A 107 -14.05 -3.51 0.09
N PRO A 108 -15.28 -3.03 -0.21
CA PRO A 108 -15.56 -1.61 -0.38
C PRO A 108 -15.61 -0.88 0.99
N SER A 109 -14.46 -0.83 1.67
CA SER A 109 -14.28 -0.27 3.00
C SER A 109 -13.23 0.83 2.96
N ALA A 110 -13.37 1.84 3.82
CA ALA A 110 -12.34 2.87 3.94
C ALA A 110 -11.04 2.29 4.57
N LEU A 111 -9.90 2.71 4.04
CA LEU A 111 -8.57 2.43 4.56
C LEU A 111 -7.93 3.71 5.11
N ASP A 112 -8.69 4.46 5.90
CA ASP A 112 -8.14 5.62 6.61
C ASP A 112 -7.19 5.20 7.75
N LEU A 113 -6.50 6.17 8.34
CA LEU A 113 -5.50 5.91 9.37
C LEU A 113 -6.12 5.21 10.61
N ALA A 114 -7.37 5.53 10.95
CA ALA A 114 -8.04 4.91 12.09
C ALA A 114 -8.37 3.44 11.80
N SER A 115 -8.89 3.15 10.61
CA SER A 115 -9.13 1.77 10.14
C SER A 115 -7.85 0.95 10.09
N VAL A 116 -6.76 1.51 9.55
CA VAL A 116 -5.47 0.80 9.48
C VAL A 116 -4.90 0.55 10.89
N ASN A 117 -4.94 1.54 11.77
CA ASN A 117 -4.50 1.36 13.16
C ASN A 117 -5.36 0.33 13.91
N ALA A 118 -6.66 0.24 13.63
CA ALA A 118 -7.52 -0.79 14.20
C ALA A 118 -7.11 -2.20 13.74
N LEU A 119 -6.76 -2.37 12.45
CA LEU A 119 -6.26 -3.64 11.91
C LEU A 119 -4.91 -4.03 12.52
N ILE A 120 -4.00 -3.06 12.70
CA ILE A 120 -2.72 -3.27 13.38
C ILE A 120 -2.96 -3.70 14.84
N ALA A 121 -3.76 -2.93 15.58
CA ALA A 121 -4.02 -3.17 17.01
C ALA A 121 -4.76 -4.48 17.29
N ALA A 122 -5.53 -5.00 16.33
CA ALA A 122 -6.18 -6.31 16.44
C ALA A 122 -5.17 -7.47 16.56
N THR A 123 -3.97 -7.32 16.00
CA THR A 123 -2.89 -8.33 16.06
C THR A 123 -1.82 -7.94 17.07
N ALA A 124 -1.38 -6.68 17.03
CA ALA A 124 -0.35 -6.13 17.88
C ALA A 124 -0.95 -4.99 18.72
N ALA A 125 -1.54 -5.34 19.87
CA ALA A 125 -2.19 -4.37 20.75
C ALA A 125 -1.27 -3.18 21.07
N ASN A 126 -1.85 -1.98 21.20
CA ASN A 126 -1.14 -0.73 21.45
C ASN A 126 -0.06 -0.40 20.40
N SER A 127 -0.21 -0.86 19.16
CA SER A 127 0.66 -0.52 18.04
C SER A 127 -0.09 0.36 17.05
N GLU A 128 0.63 1.21 16.34
CA GLU A 128 0.10 2.16 15.37
C GLU A 128 1.05 2.31 14.18
N LEU A 129 0.52 2.70 13.02
CA LEU A 129 1.29 2.89 11.80
C LEU A 129 2.26 4.08 11.90
N THR A 130 1.80 5.15 12.55
CA THR A 130 2.51 6.41 12.75
C THR A 130 3.00 6.52 14.18
N ASN A 131 3.65 7.63 14.56
CA ASN A 131 4.06 7.93 15.94
C ASN A 131 3.09 8.84 16.73
N ALA A 132 1.82 8.92 16.34
CA ALA A 132 0.86 9.87 16.92
C ALA A 132 0.58 9.60 18.41
N GLY A 133 0.60 8.32 18.82
CA GLY A 133 0.48 7.86 20.19
C GLY A 133 1.80 7.84 20.97
N GLY A 134 2.91 8.31 20.39
CA GLY A 134 4.22 8.36 21.05
C GLY A 134 5.09 7.12 20.85
N SER A 135 4.74 6.26 19.87
CA SER A 135 5.57 5.13 19.44
C SER A 135 6.81 5.57 18.64
N ALA A 136 7.73 4.62 18.42
CA ALA A 136 8.84 4.70 17.48
C ALA A 136 8.44 4.33 16.03
N SER A 137 7.15 4.09 15.75
CA SER A 137 6.67 3.81 14.41
C SER A 137 6.96 4.98 13.45
N THR A 138 7.42 4.66 12.24
CA THR A 138 7.83 5.64 11.22
C THR A 138 6.97 5.62 9.96
N GLY A 139 5.94 4.77 9.95
CA GLY A 139 5.06 4.61 8.81
C GLY A 139 4.21 5.86 8.53
N SER A 140 3.73 5.93 7.30
CA SER A 140 2.70 6.85 6.85
C SER A 140 1.59 6.12 6.09
N LEU A 141 0.36 6.64 6.17
CA LEU A 141 -0.76 6.11 5.38
C LEU A 141 -0.52 6.27 3.88
N ALA A 142 0.08 7.38 3.44
CA ALA A 142 0.34 7.64 2.03
C ALA A 142 1.27 6.59 1.41
N ALA A 143 2.35 6.21 2.11
CA ALA A 143 3.24 5.15 1.62
C ALA A 143 2.54 3.79 1.61
N LEU A 144 1.69 3.48 2.61
CA LEU A 144 0.90 2.25 2.60
C LEU A 144 -0.04 2.19 1.39
N LEU A 145 -0.81 3.25 1.15
CA LEU A 145 -1.72 3.34 0.00
C LEU A 145 -0.96 3.30 -1.34
N GLN A 146 0.26 3.84 -1.39
CA GLN A 146 1.13 3.73 -2.55
C GLN A 146 1.54 2.27 -2.83
N ILE A 147 1.86 1.49 -1.80
CA ILE A 147 2.15 0.04 -1.94
C ILE A 147 0.89 -0.69 -2.43
N LEU A 148 -0.27 -0.40 -1.83
CA LEU A 148 -1.55 -1.01 -2.20
C LEU A 148 -1.95 -0.71 -3.66
N ALA A 149 -1.58 0.47 -4.17
CA ALA A 149 -1.77 0.87 -5.56
C ALA A 149 -0.67 0.34 -6.52
N GLY A 150 0.08 -0.70 -6.11
CA GLY A 150 1.07 -1.39 -6.94
C GLY A 150 2.49 -0.82 -6.84
N GLY A 151 2.77 0.06 -5.89
CA GLY A 151 4.13 0.47 -5.55
C GLY A 151 4.90 -0.65 -4.86
N VAL A 152 6.23 -0.65 -5.00
CA VAL A 152 7.11 -1.66 -4.41
C VAL A 152 7.93 -1.02 -3.30
N TYR A 153 7.77 -1.51 -2.07
CA TYR A 153 8.61 -1.16 -0.92
C TYR A 153 9.49 -2.36 -0.57
N THR A 154 10.80 -2.17 -0.57
CA THR A 154 11.77 -3.26 -0.38
C THR A 154 12.53 -3.06 0.92
N VAL A 155 12.56 -4.09 1.77
CA VAL A 155 13.45 -4.19 2.92
C VAL A 155 14.61 -5.12 2.55
N PRO A 156 15.89 -4.70 2.70
CA PRO A 156 17.03 -5.52 2.31
C PRO A 156 17.23 -6.72 3.25
N ALA A 157 17.97 -7.73 2.79
CA ALA A 157 18.40 -8.85 3.62
C ALA A 157 19.36 -8.38 4.73
N GLY A 158 19.20 -8.93 5.94
CA GLY A 158 20.02 -8.56 7.09
C GLY A 158 19.67 -7.20 7.69
N ALA A 159 18.55 -6.58 7.27
CA ALA A 159 18.06 -5.34 7.86
C ALA A 159 17.81 -5.53 9.36
N THR A 160 18.37 -4.66 10.19
CA THR A 160 18.15 -4.69 11.65
C THR A 160 16.84 -4.00 11.99
N LEU A 161 15.89 -4.77 12.51
CA LEU A 161 14.55 -4.30 12.87
C LEU A 161 14.48 -3.94 14.35
N GLU A 162 15.17 -4.70 15.19
CA GLU A 162 15.20 -4.53 16.63
C GLU A 162 16.61 -4.82 17.16
N SER A 163 17.04 -4.05 18.15
CA SER A 163 18.26 -4.30 18.90
C SER A 163 18.00 -4.11 20.39
N ALA A 164 18.35 -5.11 21.20
CA ALA A 164 18.20 -5.09 22.65
C ALA A 164 16.76 -4.80 23.12
N GLY A 165 15.77 -5.36 22.43
CA GLY A 165 14.35 -5.20 22.79
C GLY A 165 13.70 -3.90 22.30
N VAL A 166 14.42 -3.09 21.54
CA VAL A 166 13.96 -1.78 21.05
C VAL A 166 13.98 -1.75 19.53
N MET A 167 12.87 -1.31 18.93
CA MET A 167 12.76 -1.12 17.49
C MET A 167 13.81 -0.11 16.99
N THR A 168 14.37 -0.36 15.82
CA THR A 168 15.20 0.61 15.12
C THR A 168 14.30 1.73 14.57
N ALA A 169 14.41 2.93 15.12
CA ALA A 169 13.54 4.08 14.78
C ALA A 169 13.76 4.67 13.37
N ALA A 170 14.59 4.04 12.52
CA ALA A 170 14.78 4.43 11.13
C ALA A 170 14.50 3.22 10.25
N ALA A 171 13.47 3.34 9.41
CA ALA A 171 13.15 2.36 8.40
C ALA A 171 14.38 2.07 7.53
N THR A 172 14.68 0.79 7.35
CA THR A 172 15.82 0.30 6.57
C THR A 172 15.46 0.06 5.11
N GLY A 173 14.16 -0.11 4.84
CA GLY A 173 13.60 -0.28 3.51
C GLY A 173 13.33 1.03 2.80
N SER A 174 12.97 0.92 1.52
CA SER A 174 12.68 2.09 0.70
C SER A 174 11.67 1.80 -0.41
N MET A 175 10.97 2.85 -0.83
CA MET A 175 10.09 2.81 -1.99
C MET A 175 10.89 2.80 -3.29
N ASN A 176 10.57 1.88 -4.19
CA ASN A 176 11.09 1.88 -5.54
C ASN A 176 10.40 2.96 -6.39
N ALA A 177 11.06 4.11 -6.52
CA ALA A 177 10.54 5.27 -7.24
C ALA A 177 10.18 5.00 -8.71
N ASN A 178 10.76 3.96 -9.34
CA ASN A 178 10.51 3.62 -10.74
C ASN A 178 9.29 2.70 -10.94
N LYS A 179 8.71 2.17 -9.86
CA LYS A 179 7.62 1.19 -9.92
C LYS A 179 6.24 1.78 -9.64
N TYR A 180 6.18 3.00 -9.12
CA TYR A 180 4.92 3.67 -8.83
C TYR A 180 4.78 4.96 -9.63
N ARG A 181 3.60 5.15 -10.22
CA ARG A 181 3.21 6.41 -10.87
C ARG A 181 2.05 7.03 -10.10
N PRO A 182 2.23 8.22 -9.50
CA PRO A 182 1.15 8.88 -8.76
C PRO A 182 0.00 9.24 -9.70
N THR A 183 -1.21 9.14 -9.17
CA THR A 183 -2.43 9.62 -9.80
C THR A 183 -2.97 10.76 -8.96
N TYR A 184 -3.50 11.79 -9.60
CA TYR A 184 -3.97 13.01 -8.96
C TYR A 184 -5.44 13.25 -9.30
N ASP A 185 -6.17 13.75 -8.31
CA ASP A 185 -7.53 14.21 -8.47
C ASP A 185 -7.58 15.42 -9.41
N THR A 186 -8.05 15.14 -10.61
CA THR A 186 -8.24 16.07 -11.72
C THR A 186 -9.66 15.94 -12.23
N GLY A 187 -10.14 16.93 -12.99
CA GLY A 187 -11.44 16.79 -13.67
C GLY A 187 -11.55 15.51 -14.51
N ALA A 188 -10.46 15.03 -15.10
CA ALA A 188 -10.45 13.78 -15.85
C ALA A 188 -10.60 12.54 -14.96
N LEU A 189 -10.01 12.53 -13.76
CA LEU A 189 -10.26 11.46 -12.77
C LEU A 189 -11.75 11.43 -12.39
N GLN A 190 -12.33 12.60 -12.11
CA GLN A 190 -13.75 12.70 -11.74
C GLN A 190 -14.66 12.23 -12.89
N LEU A 191 -14.32 12.52 -14.14
CA LEU A 191 -15.05 11.99 -15.30
C LEU A 191 -14.90 10.46 -15.41
N SER A 192 -13.69 9.93 -15.22
CA SER A 192 -13.42 8.48 -15.24
C SER A 192 -14.18 7.71 -14.16
N LEU A 193 -14.34 8.32 -12.97
CA LEU A 193 -15.03 7.71 -11.83
C LEU A 193 -16.55 7.84 -11.89
N ASN A 194 -17.08 8.97 -12.38
CA ASN A 194 -18.50 9.30 -12.22
C ASN A 194 -19.33 9.07 -13.48
N LEU A 195 -18.71 8.94 -14.66
CA LEU A 195 -19.43 8.70 -15.90
C LEU A 195 -19.45 7.21 -16.25
N PRO A 196 -20.57 6.67 -16.73
CA PRO A 196 -20.66 5.28 -17.16
C PRO A 196 -19.61 4.88 -18.19
N GLU A 197 -19.16 5.79 -19.04
CA GLU A 197 -18.15 5.53 -20.07
C GLU A 197 -16.71 5.59 -19.55
N GLY A 198 -16.50 5.96 -18.28
CA GLY A 198 -15.17 6.07 -17.68
C GLY A 198 -14.54 4.71 -17.39
N ASP A 199 -13.22 4.61 -17.61
CA ASP A 199 -12.47 3.37 -17.39
C ASP A 199 -12.55 2.93 -15.93
N LEU A 200 -12.34 3.86 -14.97
CA LEU A 200 -12.39 3.55 -13.55
C LEU A 200 -13.80 3.22 -13.08
N TYR A 201 -14.83 3.87 -13.62
CA TYR A 201 -16.21 3.51 -13.36
C TYR A 201 -16.46 2.06 -13.78
N GLN A 202 -16.14 1.69 -15.02
CA GLN A 202 -16.35 0.33 -15.53
C GLN A 202 -15.60 -0.72 -14.71
N LEU A 203 -14.36 -0.44 -14.33
CA LEU A 203 -13.52 -1.35 -13.54
C LEU A 203 -13.99 -1.48 -12.07
N SER A 204 -14.68 -0.47 -11.51
CA SER A 204 -15.16 -0.50 -10.13
C SER A 204 -16.55 -1.14 -9.98
N GLN A 205 -17.25 -1.44 -11.08
CA GLN A 205 -18.58 -2.01 -11.01
C GLN A 205 -18.56 -3.49 -10.57
N ALA A 206 -19.54 -3.88 -9.75
CA ALA A 206 -19.73 -5.26 -9.33
C ALA A 206 -20.07 -6.22 -10.50
N ASN A 207 -20.51 -5.69 -11.64
CA ASN A 207 -20.79 -6.46 -12.85
C ASN A 207 -19.62 -6.51 -13.84
N PHE A 208 -18.47 -5.90 -13.52
CA PHE A 208 -17.27 -6.04 -14.34
C PHE A 208 -16.91 -7.53 -14.47
N THR A 209 -16.59 -7.98 -15.69
CA THR A 209 -16.27 -9.40 -15.94
C THR A 209 -14.88 -9.55 -16.54
N TYR A 210 -14.15 -10.55 -16.03
CA TYR A 210 -12.88 -11.01 -16.59
C TYR A 210 -12.83 -12.53 -16.50
N ALA A 211 -12.50 -13.20 -17.61
CA ALA A 211 -12.41 -14.66 -17.71
C ALA A 211 -13.60 -15.41 -17.07
N SER A 212 -14.83 -14.91 -17.28
CA SER A 212 -16.10 -15.44 -16.73
C SER A 212 -16.34 -15.20 -15.23
N THR A 213 -15.46 -14.50 -14.54
CA THR A 213 -15.63 -14.10 -13.13
C THR A 213 -16.12 -12.66 -13.07
N ALA A 214 -17.25 -12.44 -12.40
CA ALA A 214 -17.84 -11.12 -12.17
C ALA A 214 -17.39 -10.52 -10.84
N GLY A 215 -17.23 -9.20 -10.79
CA GLY A 215 -16.86 -8.45 -9.60
C GLY A 215 -15.95 -7.28 -9.94
N ALA A 216 -16.03 -6.23 -9.11
CA ALA A 216 -15.18 -5.05 -9.22
C ALA A 216 -13.70 -5.47 -9.27
N ALA A 217 -12.94 -4.86 -10.19
CA ALA A 217 -11.52 -5.11 -10.36
C ALA A 217 -10.65 -4.08 -9.65
N VAL A 218 -11.19 -2.89 -9.36
CA VAL A 218 -10.45 -1.80 -8.74
C VAL A 218 -11.24 -1.12 -7.63
N GLN A 219 -10.50 -0.51 -6.70
CA GLN A 219 -11.00 0.48 -5.76
C GLN A 219 -10.12 1.72 -5.82
N VAL A 220 -10.72 2.89 -5.63
CA VAL A 220 -10.00 4.17 -5.69
C VAL A 220 -10.09 4.85 -4.34
N PHE A 221 -8.94 5.14 -3.75
CA PHE A 221 -8.84 5.80 -2.45
C PHE A 221 -8.32 7.23 -2.59
N SER A 222 -8.86 8.11 -1.75
CA SER A 222 -8.33 9.46 -1.55
C SER A 222 -7.01 9.45 -0.79
N ALA A 223 -6.38 10.63 -0.66
CA ALA A 223 -5.19 10.82 0.19
C ALA A 223 -5.41 10.47 1.67
N THR A 224 -6.66 10.46 2.14
CA THR A 224 -7.04 10.13 3.52
C THR A 224 -7.48 8.68 3.69
N GLY A 225 -7.43 7.86 2.62
CA GLY A 225 -7.89 6.47 2.66
C GLY A 225 -9.41 6.30 2.55
N THR A 226 -10.14 7.37 2.23
CA THR A 226 -11.59 7.28 1.96
C THR A 226 -11.80 6.70 0.57
N LEU A 227 -12.75 5.77 0.44
CA LEU A 227 -13.16 5.24 -0.87
C LEU A 227 -13.87 6.34 -1.69
N LEU A 228 -13.50 6.46 -2.96
CA LEU A 228 -14.06 7.41 -3.94
C LEU A 228 -15.06 6.73 -4.88
#